data_AF-B1VAT9-F1
#
_entry.id   AF-B1VAT9-F1
#
_cell.length_a   1.000
_cell.length_b   1.000
_cell.length_c   1.000
_cell.angle_alpha   90.00
_cell.angle_beta   90.00
_cell.angle_gamma   90.00
#
_symmetry.space_group_name_H-M   'P 1'
#
loop_
_entity.id
_entity.type
_entity.pdbx_description
1 polymer ?
#
loop_
_entity_poly.entity_id
_entity_poly.type
_entity_poly.pdbx_seq_one_letter_code
_entity_poly.pdbx_strand_id
1 'polypeptide(L)'
;MLLIIIFNFVPSINAHSSFFHNQNKTKIKLADYETLQQEWLATQSKMKRYDIPVLSKESIPEILKYFNIKTSTYGLDKSTYNPYAKNIFYWELKNPPAGLICAFFKARQNPFKIKYPQDDYEYTLDDLLKYEIAIEEAFVFWDVQQKNQEEKGNVELIIINLFVDQSKEKAINDYLIQNKIIKEPKLIKLGCYNITPTTGLITPLPAGGFNGIEIAAIYFDNGVRLLPEDKKTRDLKQEIEWREEIKELYQEIIKRQTYTIEDLLKLSNGAKNIYLFSFVTKKSPQTIQLPDSADPYQAIRDWKRENNLYTFPPLVQEDDYEEQSENRDAGFEINSPAYKKISILFPIKIVKHTFETTDCCYFVVCKNDTLQIKLAKQYRDAYVNWLNQCEIKPGISYSAGEIRDKFGRSSRDIYNEEGRKCRYYYVTNTFIDDWYVNGSECSGSNNTFSNFYDTTPPPKKPPELNIN
;
A
#
# COMPACT_ATOMS: atom_id res chain seq x y z
N MET A 1 72.88 56.28 1.81
CA MET A 1 72.87 55.65 3.13
C MET A 1 71.69 56.24 3.89
N LEU A 2 70.59 55.49 3.94
CA LEU A 2 69.31 55.87 4.49
C LEU A 2 69.27 55.35 5.93
N LEU A 3 69.15 56.21 6.93
CA LEU A 3 68.90 55.81 8.32
C LEU A 3 67.64 56.52 8.78
N ILE A 4 66.52 55.81 8.63
CA ILE A 4 65.21 56.19 9.16
C ILE A 4 65.20 55.77 10.63
N ILE A 5 65.20 56.75 11.54
CA ILE A 5 64.81 56.56 12.94
C ILE A 5 63.38 57.12 13.06
N ILE A 6 62.40 56.22 13.11
CA ILE A 6 61.00 56.57 13.43
C ILE A 6 60.90 56.64 14.96
N PHE A 7 60.79 57.85 15.50
CA PHE A 7 60.23 58.07 16.83
C PHE A 7 58.71 57.91 16.73
N ASN A 8 58.18 56.73 17.06
CA ASN A 8 56.76 56.60 17.39
C ASN A 8 56.55 57.11 18.81
N PHE A 9 56.09 58.36 18.91
CA PHE A 9 55.43 58.87 20.10
C PHE A 9 54.25 57.96 20.41
N VAL A 10 54.35 57.16 21.46
CA VAL A 10 53.18 56.52 22.07
C VAL A 10 52.33 57.64 22.66
N PRO A 11 51.08 57.86 22.22
CA PRO A 11 50.20 58.75 22.95
C PRO A 11 49.99 58.13 24.32
N SER A 12 50.31 58.89 25.37
CA SER A 12 49.95 58.58 26.74
C SER A 12 48.48 58.17 26.77
N ILE A 13 48.20 56.90 27.08
CA ILE A 13 46.85 56.41 27.33
C ILE A 13 46.41 57.03 28.64
N ASN A 14 45.87 58.25 28.55
CA ASN A 14 45.07 58.81 29.62
C ASN A 14 43.83 57.93 29.71
N ALA A 15 43.74 57.15 30.80
CA ALA A 15 42.55 56.42 31.16
C ALA A 15 41.41 57.44 31.34
N HIS A 16 40.63 57.64 30.29
CA HIS A 16 39.42 58.45 30.37
C HIS A 16 38.49 57.73 31.35
N SER A 17 38.22 58.39 32.49
CA SER A 17 37.42 57.87 33.60
C SER A 17 36.02 57.40 33.18
N SER A 18 35.55 57.81 32.00
CA SER A 18 34.27 57.42 31.40
C SER A 18 34.23 55.98 30.85
N PHE A 19 35.35 55.36 30.50
CA PHE A 19 35.33 53.97 29.98
C PHE A 19 34.99 52.96 31.09
N PHE A 20 35.51 53.17 32.30
CA PHE A 20 35.15 52.37 33.48
C PHE A 20 33.83 52.81 34.13
N HIS A 21 33.39 54.06 33.94
CA HIS A 21 32.13 54.51 34.53
C HIS A 21 30.89 53.93 33.84
N ASN A 22 30.99 53.62 32.54
CA ASN A 22 29.85 53.10 31.76
C ASN A 22 29.72 51.56 31.77
N GLN A 23 30.62 50.84 32.45
CA GLN A 23 30.46 49.39 32.69
C GLN A 23 30.02 49.03 34.13
N ASN A 24 29.90 50.00 35.05
CA ASN A 24 29.49 49.75 36.44
C ASN A 24 27.96 49.80 36.66
N LYS A 25 27.16 49.31 35.71
CA LYS A 25 25.73 49.02 35.92
C LYS A 25 25.42 47.52 35.99
N THR A 26 26.41 46.65 35.91
CA THR A 26 26.28 45.28 36.42
C THR A 26 26.55 45.33 37.93
N LYS A 27 25.54 45.01 38.74
CA LYS A 27 25.74 44.72 40.16
C LYS A 27 26.84 43.66 40.24
N ILE A 28 27.98 43.97 40.84
CA ILE A 28 28.93 42.94 41.27
C ILE A 28 28.17 42.10 42.29
N LYS A 29 27.66 40.95 41.87
CA LYS A 29 27.13 39.94 42.79
C LYS A 29 28.33 39.35 43.51
N LEU A 30 28.49 39.68 44.79
CA LEU A 30 29.23 38.82 45.72
C LEU A 30 28.36 37.59 45.95
N ALA A 31 28.36 36.68 44.97
CA ALA A 31 27.72 35.39 45.11
C ALA A 31 28.72 34.44 45.76
N ASP A 32 28.27 33.69 46.75
CA ASP A 32 29.03 32.59 47.30
C ASP A 32 29.22 31.49 46.24
N TYR A 33 30.21 30.63 46.47
CA TYR A 33 30.62 29.61 45.52
C TYR A 33 29.49 28.62 45.16
N GLU A 34 28.55 28.37 46.07
CA GLU A 34 27.43 27.46 45.86
C GLU A 34 26.34 28.12 44.99
N THR A 35 26.02 29.39 45.25
CA THR A 35 25.11 30.17 44.40
C THR A 35 25.61 30.24 42.96
N LEU A 36 26.91 30.46 42.74
CA LEU A 36 27.50 30.49 41.39
C LEU A 36 27.39 29.14 40.66
N GLN A 37 27.56 28.03 41.38
CA GLN A 37 27.41 26.69 40.82
C GLN A 37 25.97 26.44 40.36
N GLN A 38 24.98 26.79 41.19
CA GLN A 38 23.57 26.61 40.88
C GLN A 38 23.12 27.50 39.71
N GLU A 39 23.55 28.77 39.70
CA GLU A 39 23.26 29.69 38.59
C GLU A 39 23.86 29.16 37.27
N TRP A 40 25.11 28.67 37.29
CA TRP A 40 25.73 28.08 36.10
C TRP A 40 25.04 26.80 35.66
N LEU A 41 24.71 25.88 36.58
CA LEU A 41 24.04 24.62 36.28
C LEU A 41 22.65 24.87 35.67
N ALA A 42 21.93 25.90 36.15
CA ALA A 42 20.63 26.30 35.61
C ALA A 42 20.70 26.77 34.14
N THR A 43 21.85 27.25 33.66
CA THR A 43 22.04 27.59 32.24
C THR A 43 22.48 26.40 31.38
N GLN A 44 22.78 25.24 31.98
CA GLN A 44 23.19 24.06 31.23
C GLN A 44 22.01 23.14 30.90
N SER A 45 22.23 22.20 29.98
CA SER A 45 21.33 21.06 29.81
C SER A 45 21.28 20.23 31.10
N LYS A 46 20.06 19.84 31.51
CA LYS A 46 19.86 18.90 32.62
C LYS A 46 20.63 17.61 32.36
N MET A 47 21.17 17.02 33.43
CA MET A 47 21.82 15.70 33.36
C MET A 47 20.85 14.68 32.78
N LYS A 48 21.30 13.91 31.78
CA LYS A 48 20.50 12.81 31.22
C LYS A 48 20.88 11.51 31.90
N ARG A 49 19.89 10.75 32.34
CA ARG A 49 20.06 9.42 32.89
C ARG A 49 19.45 8.38 31.95
N TYR A 50 20.22 7.34 31.64
CA TYR A 50 19.81 6.22 30.82
C TYR A 50 19.91 4.94 31.67
N ASP A 51 18.79 4.30 31.98
CA ASP A 51 18.74 3.05 32.73
C ASP A 51 18.63 1.85 31.79
N ILE A 52 19.76 1.29 31.37
CA ILE A 52 19.87 0.34 30.26
C ILE A 52 19.87 -1.12 30.77
N PRO A 53 18.80 -1.91 30.55
CA PRO A 53 18.84 -3.34 30.79
C PRO A 53 19.71 -4.02 29.72
N VAL A 54 20.48 -5.02 30.14
CA VAL A 54 21.31 -5.86 29.27
C VAL A 54 21.11 -7.33 29.62
N LEU A 55 21.19 -8.19 28.60
CA LEU A 55 21.19 -9.65 28.76
C LEU A 55 22.56 -10.17 29.23
N SER A 56 23.62 -9.41 28.98
CA SER A 56 24.99 -9.79 29.33
C SER A 56 25.88 -8.54 29.42
N LYS A 57 26.83 -8.54 30.36
CA LYS A 57 27.77 -7.43 30.59
C LYS A 57 28.72 -7.20 29.41
N GLU A 58 28.93 -8.23 28.58
CA GLU A 58 29.73 -8.19 27.35
C GLU A 58 29.16 -7.22 26.31
N SER A 59 27.87 -6.87 26.41
CA SER A 59 27.19 -5.95 25.49
C SER A 59 27.45 -4.47 25.82
N ILE A 60 27.88 -4.17 27.06
CA ILE A 60 27.99 -2.80 27.58
C ILE A 60 28.95 -1.94 26.74
N PRO A 61 30.16 -2.40 26.36
CA PRO A 61 31.07 -1.61 25.53
C PRO A 61 30.48 -1.25 24.16
N GLU A 62 29.77 -2.17 23.50
CA GLU A 62 29.14 -1.90 22.21
C GLU A 62 27.99 -0.90 22.34
N ILE A 63 27.19 -1.00 23.41
CA ILE A 63 26.14 0.00 23.70
C ILE A 63 26.76 1.39 23.91
N LEU A 64 27.81 1.50 24.72
CA LEU A 64 28.50 2.76 24.98
C LEU A 64 29.18 3.33 23.72
N LYS A 65 29.64 2.47 22.81
CA LYS A 65 30.19 2.89 21.51
C LYS A 65 29.17 3.65 20.67
N TYR A 66 27.86 3.35 20.75
CA TYR A 66 26.82 4.16 20.09
C TYR A 66 26.74 5.59 20.61
N PHE A 67 27.15 5.82 21.86
CA PHE A 67 27.25 7.14 22.47
C PHE A 67 28.65 7.76 22.29
N ASN A 68 29.46 7.24 21.35
CA ASN A 68 30.84 7.62 21.11
C ASN A 68 31.77 7.42 22.33
N ILE A 69 31.44 6.47 23.21
CA ILE A 69 32.24 6.13 24.39
C ILE A 69 32.92 4.79 24.15
N LYS A 70 34.26 4.81 23.99
CA LYS A 70 35.08 3.59 23.83
C LYS A 70 35.56 3.11 25.19
N THR A 71 35.10 1.93 25.61
CA THR A 71 35.50 1.27 26.87
C THR A 71 35.72 -0.24 26.63
N SER A 72 36.08 -0.99 27.67
CA SER A 72 36.14 -2.46 27.66
C SER A 72 35.27 -3.03 28.79
N THR A 73 35.16 -4.36 28.85
CA THR A 73 34.51 -5.06 29.96
C THR A 73 35.37 -5.20 31.21
N TYR A 74 36.59 -4.66 31.19
CA TYR A 74 37.49 -4.69 32.33
C TYR A 74 36.84 -4.01 33.54
N GLY A 75 36.84 -4.67 34.70
CA GLY A 75 36.25 -4.15 35.94
C GLY A 75 34.74 -4.38 36.09
N LEU A 76 34.08 -5.14 35.19
CA LEU A 76 32.65 -5.46 35.27
C LEU A 76 32.33 -6.76 36.03
N ASP A 77 33.27 -7.28 36.82
CA ASP A 77 33.01 -8.47 37.67
C ASP A 77 32.21 -8.13 38.94
N LYS A 78 32.12 -6.84 39.24
CA LYS A 78 31.34 -6.27 40.35
C LYS A 78 30.63 -5.00 39.88
N SER A 79 29.72 -4.49 40.69
CA SER A 79 29.01 -3.25 40.42
C SER A 79 29.94 -2.04 40.48
N THR A 80 30.44 -1.59 39.33
CA THR A 80 31.48 -0.56 39.25
C THR A 80 31.04 0.72 38.54
N TYR A 81 31.86 1.78 38.67
CA TYR A 81 31.74 3.01 37.91
C TYR A 81 33.09 3.51 37.39
N ASN A 82 33.06 4.43 36.43
CA ASN A 82 34.25 4.95 35.78
C ASN A 82 34.84 6.15 36.53
N PRO A 83 36.19 6.28 36.58
CA PRO A 83 36.84 7.50 37.08
C PRO A 83 36.48 8.73 36.25
N TYR A 84 36.52 9.92 36.86
CA TYR A 84 36.21 11.19 36.21
C TYR A 84 37.02 11.38 34.92
N ALA A 85 36.29 11.55 33.81
CA ALA A 85 36.85 11.72 32.46
C ALA A 85 37.74 10.55 31.99
N LYS A 86 37.52 9.34 32.50
CA LYS A 86 38.15 8.10 32.03
C LYS A 86 37.10 7.14 31.49
N ASN A 87 37.45 6.43 30.42
CA ASN A 87 36.57 5.46 29.77
C ASN A 87 36.92 4.01 30.17
N ILE A 88 37.05 3.76 31.47
CA ILE A 88 37.31 2.43 32.05
C ILE A 88 36.43 2.27 33.29
N PHE A 89 35.96 1.06 33.57
CA PHE A 89 35.30 0.76 34.84
C PHE A 89 36.37 0.37 35.85
N TYR A 90 36.29 0.93 37.07
CA TYR A 90 37.34 0.73 38.06
C TYR A 90 36.81 0.69 39.49
N TRP A 91 36.10 1.75 39.90
CA TRP A 91 35.69 1.93 41.29
C TRP A 91 34.42 1.16 41.62
N GLU A 92 34.38 0.51 42.77
CA GLU A 92 33.24 -0.30 43.21
C GLU A 92 32.18 0.53 43.95
N LEU A 93 30.90 0.29 43.63
CA LEU A 93 29.77 0.98 44.27
C LEU A 93 29.49 0.43 45.67
N LYS A 94 29.14 1.33 46.59
CA LYS A 94 28.60 0.97 47.90
C LYS A 94 27.18 0.44 47.75
N ASN A 95 26.91 -0.73 48.34
CA ASN A 95 25.57 -1.33 48.44
C ASN A 95 24.77 -1.23 47.12
N PRO A 96 25.29 -1.80 46.01
CA PRO A 96 24.62 -1.68 44.73
C PRO A 96 23.22 -2.32 44.79
N PRO A 97 22.19 -1.66 44.23
CA PRO A 97 20.87 -2.26 44.08
C PRO A 97 20.94 -3.61 43.35
N ALA A 98 19.99 -4.50 43.66
CA ALA A 98 19.92 -5.81 43.02
C ALA A 98 19.83 -5.68 41.48
N GLY A 99 20.66 -6.45 40.77
CA GLY A 99 20.76 -6.41 39.32
C GLY A 99 21.52 -5.20 38.75
N LEU A 100 22.11 -4.31 39.56
CA LEU A 100 22.97 -3.24 39.03
C LEU A 100 24.32 -3.82 38.59
N ILE A 101 24.65 -3.71 37.31
CA ILE A 101 25.93 -4.19 36.75
C ILE A 101 27.01 -3.11 36.85
N CYS A 102 26.74 -1.89 36.38
CA CYS A 102 27.69 -0.78 36.46
C CYS A 102 27.01 0.57 36.15
N ALA A 103 27.72 1.66 36.41
CA ALA A 103 27.34 3.00 35.98
C ALA A 103 28.49 3.67 35.23
N PHE A 104 28.21 4.24 34.06
CA PHE A 104 29.15 5.09 33.33
C PHE A 104 28.70 6.54 33.37
N PHE A 105 29.54 7.42 33.90
CA PHE A 105 29.32 8.86 33.95
C PHE A 105 30.19 9.56 32.91
N LYS A 106 29.53 10.19 31.94
CA LYS A 106 30.17 11.11 31.01
C LYS A 106 30.41 12.44 31.72
N ALA A 107 31.68 12.82 31.83
CA ALA A 107 32.09 14.00 32.57
C ALA A 107 31.61 15.31 31.89
N ARG A 108 31.02 16.20 32.69
CA ARG A 108 30.69 17.57 32.29
C ARG A 108 31.86 18.51 32.59
N GLN A 109 32.35 19.17 31.56
CA GLN A 109 33.31 20.26 31.75
C GLN A 109 32.63 21.42 32.47
N ASN A 110 33.18 21.82 33.61
CA ASN A 110 32.64 22.88 34.45
C ASN A 110 33.75 23.85 34.89
N PRO A 111 33.45 25.16 35.04
CA PRO A 111 34.46 26.17 35.38
C PRO A 111 34.99 26.02 36.81
N PHE A 112 34.27 25.29 37.64
CA PHE A 112 34.56 25.05 39.06
C PHE A 112 35.57 23.92 39.30
N LYS A 113 35.96 23.19 38.25
CA LYS A 113 36.84 22.00 38.32
C LYS A 113 36.32 20.92 39.28
N ILE A 114 35.02 20.91 39.55
CA ILE A 114 34.37 19.92 40.40
C ILE A 114 34.32 18.59 39.66
N LYS A 115 34.61 17.52 40.39
CA LYS A 115 34.56 16.14 39.93
C LYS A 115 33.62 15.36 40.85
N TYR A 116 32.98 14.33 40.33
CA TYR A 116 32.36 13.34 41.19
C TYR A 116 33.45 12.51 41.90
N PRO A 117 33.19 12.06 43.14
CA PRO A 117 34.17 11.38 43.96
C PRO A 117 34.49 9.97 43.44
N GLN A 118 35.61 9.41 43.90
CA GLN A 118 36.20 8.18 43.40
C GLN A 118 36.84 7.43 44.58
N ASP A 119 36.11 6.45 45.10
CA ASP A 119 36.60 5.52 46.11
C ASP A 119 35.78 4.22 46.06
N ASP A 120 36.40 3.11 46.45
CA ASP A 120 35.79 1.79 46.49
C ASP A 120 34.84 1.66 47.69
N TYR A 121 33.61 1.21 47.44
CA TYR A 121 32.58 0.96 48.44
C TYR A 121 32.19 2.16 49.32
N GLU A 122 32.57 3.38 48.95
CA GLU A 122 32.23 4.58 49.71
C GLU A 122 30.91 5.22 49.22
N TYR A 123 30.69 5.27 47.91
CA TYR A 123 29.59 5.99 47.28
C TYR A 123 28.53 5.06 46.69
N THR A 124 27.26 5.33 47.00
CA THR A 124 26.13 4.68 46.31
C THR A 124 25.90 5.30 44.93
N LEU A 125 25.12 4.64 44.08
CA LEU A 125 24.69 5.23 42.81
C LEU A 125 23.98 6.58 43.01
N ASP A 126 23.09 6.68 44.01
CA ASP A 126 22.34 7.89 44.30
C ASP A 126 23.23 9.02 44.83
N ASP A 127 24.32 8.70 45.54
CA ASP A 127 25.29 9.71 45.97
C ASP A 127 26.03 10.32 44.78
N LEU A 128 26.44 9.48 43.82
CA LEU A 128 27.14 9.92 42.61
C LEU A 128 26.22 10.75 41.70
N LEU A 129 24.95 10.37 41.56
CA LEU A 129 23.99 11.08 40.71
C LEU A 129 23.67 12.51 41.20
N LYS A 130 23.95 12.84 42.47
CA LYS A 130 23.82 14.22 42.99
C LYS A 130 24.85 15.18 42.38
N TYR A 131 25.93 14.67 41.77
CA TYR A 131 27.00 15.49 41.17
C TYR A 131 26.66 15.95 39.73
N GLU A 132 25.45 16.47 39.51
CA GLU A 132 24.98 16.95 38.19
C GLU A 132 25.90 18.02 37.58
N ILE A 133 26.60 18.78 38.42
CA ILE A 133 27.61 19.76 38.00
C ILE A 133 28.81 19.13 37.28
N ALA A 134 29.14 17.88 37.60
CA ALA A 134 30.27 17.13 37.06
C ALA A 134 29.85 16.03 36.08
N ILE A 135 28.54 15.72 35.98
CA ILE A 135 28.00 14.65 35.13
C ILE A 135 27.08 15.25 34.06
N GLU A 136 27.39 14.97 32.80
CA GLU A 136 26.58 15.36 31.65
C GLU A 136 25.51 14.28 31.39
N GLU A 137 25.96 13.03 31.34
CA GLU A 137 25.13 11.86 31.05
C GLU A 137 25.54 10.70 31.97
N ALA A 138 24.55 10.01 32.53
CA ALA A 138 24.73 8.81 33.35
C ALA A 138 24.10 7.61 32.64
N PHE A 139 24.89 6.58 32.35
CA PHE A 139 24.45 5.32 31.76
C PHE A 139 24.52 4.23 32.82
N VAL A 140 23.38 3.80 33.32
CA VAL A 140 23.25 2.82 34.41
C VAL A 140 22.82 1.49 33.82
N PHE A 141 23.67 0.48 33.91
CA PHE A 141 23.45 -0.83 33.28
C PHE A 141 22.90 -1.84 34.26
N TRP A 142 21.83 -2.52 33.86
CA TRP A 142 21.10 -3.45 34.70
C TRP A 142 21.06 -4.85 34.10
N ASP A 143 21.25 -5.88 34.92
CA ASP A 143 20.99 -7.27 34.54
C ASP A 143 19.49 -7.49 34.47
N VAL A 144 18.99 -7.76 33.26
CA VAL A 144 17.56 -7.98 33.01
C VAL A 144 17.01 -9.23 33.69
N GLN A 145 17.87 -10.19 34.05
CA GLN A 145 17.46 -11.40 34.77
C GLN A 145 17.26 -11.15 36.27
N GLN A 146 17.92 -10.14 36.83
CA GLN A 146 17.90 -9.83 38.25
C GLN A 146 17.09 -8.58 38.60
N LYS A 147 16.88 -7.68 37.63
CA LYS A 147 16.06 -6.48 37.83
C LYS A 147 14.58 -6.86 37.78
N ASN A 148 13.85 -6.63 38.87
CA ASN A 148 12.39 -6.60 38.85
C ASN A 148 11.96 -5.46 37.90
N GLN A 149 11.46 -5.81 36.72
CA GLN A 149 10.96 -4.82 35.75
C GLN A 149 9.69 -4.17 36.31
N GLU A 150 9.77 -2.92 36.76
CA GLU A 150 8.62 -2.20 37.33
C GLU A 150 7.56 -1.85 36.27
N GLU A 151 7.91 -1.78 34.98
CA GLU A 151 6.94 -1.60 33.88
C GLU A 151 7.33 -2.45 32.66
N LYS A 152 6.58 -3.52 32.39
CA LYS A 152 6.63 -4.18 31.08
C LYS A 152 6.03 -3.22 30.06
N GLY A 153 6.80 -2.83 29.04
CA GLY A 153 6.27 -2.00 27.94
C GLY A 153 5.06 -2.68 27.30
N ASN A 154 4.06 -1.89 26.91
CA ASN A 154 2.88 -2.39 26.23
C ASN A 154 3.29 -2.94 24.86
N VAL A 155 3.04 -4.23 24.63
CA VAL A 155 3.36 -4.90 23.36
C VAL A 155 2.10 -4.92 22.51
N GLU A 156 2.13 -4.24 21.37
CA GLU A 156 1.01 -4.19 20.43
C GLU A 156 1.38 -4.92 19.13
N LEU A 157 0.58 -5.93 18.77
CA LEU A 157 0.69 -6.61 17.49
C LEU A 157 -0.21 -5.94 16.46
N ILE A 158 0.39 -5.44 15.39
CA ILE A 158 -0.28 -4.71 14.32
C ILE A 158 -0.22 -5.54 13.06
N ILE A 159 -1.40 -5.94 12.57
CA ILE A 159 -1.56 -6.68 11.33
C ILE A 159 -2.06 -5.73 10.25
N ILE A 160 -1.21 -5.42 9.28
CA ILE A 160 -1.56 -4.53 8.17
C ILE A 160 -1.97 -5.36 6.95
N ASN A 161 -3.17 -5.11 6.44
CA ASN A 161 -3.62 -5.66 5.16
C ASN A 161 -3.09 -4.78 4.03
N LEU A 162 -2.33 -5.37 3.10
CA LEU A 162 -1.76 -4.64 1.96
C LEU A 162 -1.97 -5.40 0.65
N PHE A 163 -1.99 -4.68 -0.44
CA PHE A 163 -1.86 -5.26 -1.76
C PHE A 163 -0.39 -5.57 -2.09
N VAL A 164 -0.14 -6.55 -2.97
CA VAL A 164 1.23 -7.03 -3.30
C VAL A 164 2.15 -5.92 -3.82
N ASP A 165 1.60 -4.92 -4.51
CA ASP A 165 2.30 -3.78 -5.07
C ASP A 165 2.61 -2.66 -4.06
N GLN A 166 2.10 -2.76 -2.83
CA GLN A 166 2.29 -1.73 -1.80
C GLN A 166 3.56 -1.99 -0.96
N SER A 167 4.34 -0.92 -0.72
CA SER A 167 5.51 -1.00 0.17
C SER A 167 5.11 -1.21 1.62
N LYS A 168 5.60 -2.31 2.20
CA LYS A 168 5.43 -2.66 3.61
C LYS A 168 6.09 -1.64 4.55
N GLU A 169 7.28 -1.14 4.21
CA GLU A 169 8.01 -0.14 4.98
C GLU A 169 7.29 1.21 5.01
N LYS A 170 6.69 1.60 3.86
CA LYS A 170 5.84 2.79 3.80
C LYS A 170 4.60 2.63 4.67
N ALA A 171 3.93 1.47 4.60
CA ALA A 171 2.74 1.21 5.41
C ALA A 171 3.02 1.25 6.92
N ILE A 172 4.18 0.78 7.37
CA ILE A 172 4.61 0.91 8.77
C ILE A 172 4.77 2.39 9.15
N ASN A 173 5.48 3.17 8.33
CA ASN A 173 5.64 4.60 8.58
C ASN A 173 4.30 5.34 8.61
N ASP A 174 3.40 5.05 7.66
CA ASP A 174 2.07 5.65 7.60
C ASP A 174 1.27 5.31 8.87
N TYR A 175 1.30 4.06 9.34
CA TYR A 175 0.68 3.67 10.61
C TYR A 175 1.27 4.45 11.79
N LEU A 176 2.60 4.52 11.90
CA LEU A 176 3.28 5.20 13.01
C LEU A 176 2.97 6.71 13.03
N ILE A 177 2.87 7.35 11.86
CA ILE A 177 2.54 8.77 11.73
C ILE A 177 1.05 9.02 12.05
N GLN A 178 0.15 8.21 11.50
CA GLN A 178 -1.30 8.34 11.73
C GLN A 178 -1.66 8.20 13.20
N ASN A 179 -0.99 7.28 13.91
CA ASN A 179 -1.16 7.09 15.35
C ASN A 179 -0.33 8.06 16.21
N LYS A 180 0.31 9.07 15.60
CA LYS A 180 1.12 10.11 16.28
C LYS A 180 2.27 9.55 17.12
N ILE A 181 2.78 8.36 16.76
CA ILE A 181 3.92 7.72 17.40
C ILE A 181 5.22 8.41 16.93
N ILE A 182 5.30 8.73 15.64
CA ILE A 182 6.38 9.51 15.04
C ILE A 182 5.83 10.73 14.31
N LYS A 183 6.65 11.78 14.16
CA LYS A 183 6.27 13.02 13.46
C LYS A 183 6.63 13.01 11.97
N GLU A 184 7.65 12.25 11.62
CA GLU A 184 8.25 12.19 10.29
C GLU A 184 8.63 10.73 10.01
N PRO A 185 8.70 10.32 8.73
CA PRO A 185 9.11 8.97 8.37
C PRO A 185 10.49 8.61 8.95
N LYS A 186 10.61 7.39 9.46
CA LYS A 186 11.86 6.81 9.93
C LYS A 186 12.33 5.72 8.97
N LEU A 187 13.63 5.41 9.03
CA LEU A 187 14.17 4.25 8.34
C LEU A 187 13.55 2.98 8.92
N ILE A 188 12.75 2.30 8.12
CA ILE A 188 12.18 0.99 8.42
C ILE A 188 12.77 0.01 7.41
N LYS A 189 13.19 -1.16 7.89
CA LYS A 189 13.66 -2.27 7.06
C LYS A 189 13.01 -3.54 7.57
N LEU A 190 12.48 -4.34 6.65
CA LEU A 190 11.91 -5.63 6.98
C LEU A 190 12.99 -6.57 7.54
N GLY A 191 12.58 -7.43 8.46
CA GLY A 191 13.47 -8.30 9.21
C GLY A 191 14.35 -7.55 10.21
N CYS A 192 14.03 -6.31 10.59
CA CYS A 192 14.81 -5.51 11.53
C CYS A 192 13.96 -4.87 12.64
N TYR A 193 14.63 -4.43 13.72
CA TYR A 193 14.08 -3.54 14.74
C TYR A 193 14.94 -2.26 14.88
N ASN A 194 14.37 -1.19 15.42
CA ASN A 194 15.13 0.03 15.72
C ASN A 194 15.88 -0.07 17.06
N ILE A 195 17.19 0.22 17.02
CA ILE A 195 18.04 0.26 18.22
C ILE A 195 17.58 1.37 19.15
N THR A 196 17.22 2.52 18.58
CA THR A 196 16.69 3.70 19.26
C THR A 196 15.79 4.47 18.29
N PRO A 197 14.74 5.16 18.73
CA PRO A 197 13.86 5.93 17.83
C PRO A 197 14.52 7.15 17.20
N THR A 198 15.64 7.66 17.75
CA THR A 198 16.19 8.96 17.35
C THR A 198 17.33 8.90 16.34
N THR A 199 18.10 7.81 16.28
CA THR A 199 19.30 7.74 15.42
C THR A 199 19.03 7.19 14.03
N GLY A 200 17.86 6.58 13.81
CA GLY A 200 17.55 5.88 12.57
C GLY A 200 18.32 4.56 12.39
N LEU A 201 19.04 4.10 13.41
CA LEU A 201 19.79 2.85 13.37
C LEU A 201 18.86 1.66 13.59
N ILE A 202 19.06 0.63 12.78
CA ILE A 202 18.28 -0.61 12.78
C ILE A 202 19.22 -1.82 12.86
N THR A 203 18.71 -2.94 13.35
CA THR A 203 19.45 -4.19 13.45
C THR A 203 18.53 -5.38 13.18
N PRO A 204 19.04 -6.52 12.68
CA PRO A 204 18.20 -7.67 12.33
C PRO A 204 17.38 -8.21 13.51
N LEU A 205 16.17 -8.67 13.21
CA LEU A 205 15.31 -9.37 14.16
C LEU A 205 15.93 -10.70 14.57
N PRO A 206 15.78 -11.10 15.85
CA PRO A 206 16.03 -12.47 16.28
C PRO A 206 15.21 -13.49 15.48
N ALA A 207 15.68 -14.73 15.44
CA ALA A 207 14.96 -15.82 14.79
C ALA A 207 13.62 -16.12 15.49
N GLY A 208 12.63 -16.57 14.69
CA GLY A 208 11.31 -16.98 15.17
C GLY A 208 10.20 -15.97 14.88
N GLY A 209 9.03 -16.23 15.45
CA GLY A 209 7.85 -15.37 15.39
C GLY A 209 7.33 -15.09 16.79
N PHE A 210 6.34 -14.21 16.90
CA PHE A 210 5.69 -13.88 18.17
C PHE A 210 4.32 -14.56 18.21
N ASN A 211 4.09 -15.43 19.20
CA ASN A 211 2.83 -16.21 19.31
C ASN A 211 2.45 -16.96 18.02
N GLY A 212 3.43 -17.51 17.29
CA GLY A 212 3.20 -18.22 16.03
C GLY A 212 2.96 -17.33 14.81
N ILE A 213 3.07 -16.01 14.94
CA ILE A 213 2.91 -15.04 13.86
C ILE A 213 4.29 -14.54 13.43
N GLU A 214 4.53 -14.53 12.11
CA GLU A 214 5.75 -13.97 11.53
C GLU A 214 5.76 -12.45 11.71
N ILE A 215 6.83 -11.93 12.31
CA ILE A 215 7.02 -10.50 12.54
C ILE A 215 7.96 -9.96 11.48
N ALA A 216 7.47 -8.98 10.73
CA ALA A 216 8.19 -8.35 9.64
C ALA A 216 9.07 -7.19 10.11
N ALA A 217 8.69 -6.47 11.17
CA ALA A 217 9.50 -5.42 11.76
C ALA A 217 9.03 -5.12 13.19
N ILE A 218 9.91 -4.57 14.03
CA ILE A 218 9.55 -4.10 15.38
C ILE A 218 9.97 -2.64 15.55
N TYR A 219 9.07 -1.81 16.07
CA TYR A 219 9.34 -0.42 16.43
C TYR A 219 9.17 -0.19 17.93
N PHE A 220 10.21 0.35 18.57
CA PHE A 220 10.23 0.79 19.96
C PHE A 220 10.15 2.32 20.02
N ASP A 221 9.20 2.85 20.80
CA ASP A 221 8.93 4.29 20.87
C ASP A 221 9.97 5.11 21.65
N ASN A 222 10.77 4.46 22.50
CA ASN A 222 11.82 5.08 23.28
C ASN A 222 12.92 4.07 23.64
N GLY A 223 13.98 4.50 24.31
CA GLY A 223 15.02 3.63 24.84
C GLY A 223 16.15 3.31 23.87
N VAL A 224 17.14 2.58 24.39
CA VAL A 224 18.25 2.04 23.60
C VAL A 224 18.37 0.55 23.86
N ARG A 225 18.33 -0.28 22.83
CA ARG A 225 18.44 -1.72 22.99
C ARG A 225 19.41 -2.33 21.99
N LEU A 226 20.18 -3.28 22.47
CA LEU A 226 21.07 -4.07 21.64
C LEU A 226 21.03 -5.51 22.13
N LEU A 227 20.75 -6.44 21.23
CA LEU A 227 21.01 -7.84 21.51
C LEU A 227 22.53 -8.08 21.50
N PRO A 228 23.06 -8.88 22.44
CA PRO A 228 24.46 -9.26 22.43
C PRO A 228 24.80 -9.92 21.10
N GLU A 229 25.89 -9.51 20.45
CA GLU A 229 26.42 -10.23 19.31
C GLU A 229 27.34 -11.34 19.81
N ASP A 230 27.17 -12.56 19.29
CA ASP A 230 28.18 -13.59 19.54
C ASP A 230 29.50 -13.17 18.86
N LYS A 231 30.62 -13.59 19.45
CA LYS A 231 31.96 -13.19 18.99
C LYS A 231 32.17 -13.55 17.51
N LYS A 232 31.64 -14.68 17.05
CA LYS A 232 31.75 -15.13 15.65
C LYS A 232 30.95 -14.26 14.69
N THR A 233 29.73 -13.83 15.02
CA THR A 233 28.95 -12.89 14.20
C THR A 233 29.64 -11.54 14.11
N ARG A 234 30.24 -11.06 15.20
CA ARG A 234 31.02 -9.82 15.20
C ARG A 234 32.22 -9.91 14.26
N ASP A 235 32.96 -11.01 14.34
CA ASP A 235 34.14 -11.25 13.50
C ASP A 235 33.72 -11.36 12.00
N LEU A 236 32.60 -12.04 11.71
CA LEU A 236 31.99 -12.10 10.37
C LEU A 236 31.56 -10.70 9.86
N LYS A 237 30.94 -9.86 10.70
CA LYS A 237 30.55 -8.49 10.31
C LYS A 237 31.74 -7.61 9.94
N GLN A 238 32.85 -7.74 10.66
CA GLN A 238 34.08 -7.01 10.36
C GLN A 238 34.70 -7.48 9.02
N GLU A 239 34.59 -8.77 8.67
CA GLU A 239 34.99 -9.27 7.35
C GLU A 239 34.06 -8.79 6.21
N ILE A 240 32.77 -8.59 6.50
CA ILE A 240 31.75 -8.11 5.54
C ILE A 240 31.89 -6.63 5.22
N GLU A 241 32.33 -5.79 6.16
CA GLU A 241 32.62 -4.36 5.88
C GLU A 241 33.63 -4.21 4.72
N TRP A 242 34.36 -5.28 4.40
CA TRP A 242 35.30 -5.39 3.28
C TRP A 242 34.76 -6.11 2.02
N ARG A 243 33.54 -6.67 1.99
CA ARG A 243 32.98 -7.45 0.85
C ARG A 243 31.49 -7.16 0.58
N GLU A 244 31.14 -6.81 -0.66
CA GLU A 244 29.77 -6.37 -1.09
C GLU A 244 28.72 -7.50 -1.28
N GLU A 245 28.89 -8.71 -0.73
CA GLU A 245 27.93 -9.82 -0.89
C GLU A 245 26.99 -9.96 0.33
N ILE A 246 25.80 -9.36 0.25
CA ILE A 246 24.96 -9.03 1.43
C ILE A 246 23.78 -10.00 1.69
N LYS A 247 23.41 -10.94 0.79
CA LYS A 247 22.10 -11.64 0.94
C LYS A 247 22.15 -13.00 1.65
N GLU A 248 23.08 -13.88 1.27
CA GLU A 248 23.15 -15.25 1.81
C GLU A 248 23.70 -15.29 3.24
N LEU A 249 24.62 -14.39 3.57
CA LEU A 249 25.27 -14.36 4.88
C LEU A 249 24.41 -13.68 5.96
N TYR A 250 23.52 -12.74 5.61
CA TYR A 250 22.50 -12.23 6.54
C TYR A 250 21.55 -13.34 7.00
N GLN A 251 21.21 -14.27 6.10
CA GLN A 251 20.43 -15.45 6.46
C GLN A 251 21.22 -16.37 7.39
N GLU A 252 22.54 -16.46 7.24
CA GLU A 252 23.39 -17.23 8.15
C GLU A 252 23.53 -16.57 9.54
N ILE A 253 23.64 -15.23 9.61
CA ILE A 253 23.63 -14.47 10.86
C ILE A 253 22.30 -14.68 11.60
N ILE A 254 21.16 -14.59 10.90
CA ILE A 254 19.83 -14.84 11.48
C ILE A 254 19.73 -16.28 12.01
N LYS A 255 20.23 -17.28 11.26
CA LYS A 255 20.24 -18.69 11.68
C LYS A 255 21.11 -18.95 12.92
N ARG A 256 22.14 -18.13 13.15
CA ARG A 256 23.08 -18.28 14.27
C ARG A 256 22.68 -17.46 15.50
N GLN A 257 21.71 -16.55 15.39
CA GLN A 257 21.19 -15.82 16.54
C GLN A 257 20.48 -16.79 17.49
N THR A 258 20.96 -16.82 18.74
CA THR A 258 20.41 -17.64 19.82
C THR A 258 19.25 -16.97 20.57
N TYR A 259 19.01 -15.69 20.31
CA TYR A 259 17.98 -14.90 20.97
C TYR A 259 16.66 -14.98 20.23
N THR A 260 15.54 -14.88 20.96
CA THR A 260 14.19 -14.84 20.40
C THR A 260 13.60 -13.44 20.43
N ILE A 261 12.44 -13.23 19.80
CA ILE A 261 11.70 -11.97 19.90
C ILE A 261 11.37 -11.67 21.37
N GLU A 262 11.02 -12.68 22.17
CA GLU A 262 10.74 -12.52 23.60
C GLU A 262 11.94 -11.97 24.38
N ASP A 263 13.17 -12.39 24.04
CA ASP A 263 14.37 -11.84 24.66
C ASP A 263 14.59 -10.37 24.28
N LEU A 264 14.30 -10.00 23.04
CA LEU A 264 14.34 -8.62 22.59
C LEU A 264 13.29 -7.76 23.31
N LEU A 265 12.08 -8.27 23.56
CA LEU A 265 11.03 -7.54 24.26
C LEU A 265 11.39 -7.26 25.73
N LYS A 266 12.23 -8.09 26.37
CA LYS A 266 12.78 -7.81 27.71
C LYS A 266 13.68 -6.57 27.73
N LEU A 267 14.18 -6.11 26.57
CA LEU A 267 15.04 -4.94 26.42
C LEU A 267 14.25 -3.65 26.08
N SER A 268 12.98 -3.55 26.50
CA SER A 268 12.11 -2.39 26.24
C SER A 268 12.77 -1.05 26.62
N ASN A 269 13.56 -1.03 27.71
CA ASN A 269 14.42 0.08 28.13
C ASN A 269 13.75 1.47 28.05
N GLY A 270 12.68 1.69 28.80
CA GLY A 270 11.97 2.98 28.80
C GLY A 270 11.08 3.22 27.57
N ALA A 271 11.04 2.28 26.62
CA ALA A 271 9.93 2.19 25.67
C ALA A 271 8.63 1.91 26.43
N LYS A 272 7.63 2.77 26.25
CA LYS A 272 6.31 2.58 26.81
C LYS A 272 5.49 1.63 25.94
N ASN A 273 5.69 1.72 24.62
CA ASN A 273 5.01 0.90 23.64
C ASN A 273 6.01 0.26 22.68
N ILE A 274 5.73 -1.00 22.34
CA ILE A 274 6.50 -1.81 21.41
C ILE A 274 5.54 -2.32 20.35
N TYR A 275 5.79 -1.94 19.10
CA TYR A 275 4.90 -2.18 17.98
C TYR A 275 5.49 -3.28 17.10
N LEU A 276 4.82 -4.43 17.04
CA LEU A 276 5.20 -5.59 16.24
C LEU A 276 4.37 -5.57 14.97
N PHE A 277 5.01 -5.46 13.80
CA PHE A 277 4.31 -5.39 12.53
C PHE A 277 4.31 -6.73 11.82
N SER A 278 3.13 -7.17 11.41
CA SER A 278 2.92 -8.31 10.52
C SER A 278 1.99 -7.90 9.36
N PHE A 279 1.98 -8.69 8.29
CA PHE A 279 1.27 -8.34 7.06
C PHE A 279 0.42 -9.48 6.52
N VAL A 280 -0.75 -9.12 6.02
CA VAL A 280 -1.58 -9.99 5.17
C VAL A 280 -1.61 -9.38 3.78
N THR A 281 -0.96 -10.06 2.83
CA THR A 281 -0.90 -9.60 1.43
C THR A 281 -2.08 -10.13 0.63
N LYS A 282 -2.80 -9.22 -0.03
CA LYS A 282 -3.91 -9.49 -0.95
C LYS A 282 -3.48 -9.18 -2.39
N LYS A 283 -4.06 -9.88 -3.36
CA LYS A 283 -3.86 -9.59 -4.79
C LYS A 283 -4.64 -8.33 -5.19
N SER A 284 -4.05 -7.51 -6.06
CA SER A 284 -4.68 -6.27 -6.52
C SER A 284 -5.76 -6.56 -7.57
N PRO A 285 -7.02 -6.15 -7.38
CA PRO A 285 -8.06 -6.33 -8.38
C PRO A 285 -7.88 -5.35 -9.54
N GLN A 286 -7.96 -5.83 -10.77
CA GLN A 286 -7.94 -5.00 -11.99
C GLN A 286 -9.11 -5.34 -12.91
N THR A 287 -9.89 -4.32 -13.28
CA THR A 287 -10.99 -4.47 -14.24
C THR A 287 -10.60 -3.87 -15.57
N ILE A 288 -10.66 -4.67 -16.64
CA ILE A 288 -10.29 -4.28 -17.99
C ILE A 288 -11.52 -4.38 -18.89
N GLN A 289 -11.92 -3.24 -19.45
CA GLN A 289 -13.00 -3.15 -20.42
C GLN A 289 -12.41 -3.07 -21.82
N LEU A 290 -12.54 -4.13 -22.60
CA LEU A 290 -12.05 -4.15 -23.98
C LEU A 290 -13.02 -3.45 -24.93
N PRO A 291 -12.53 -2.89 -26.05
CA PRO A 291 -13.38 -2.40 -27.13
C PRO A 291 -14.29 -3.51 -27.67
N ASP A 292 -15.42 -3.11 -28.25
CA ASP A 292 -16.32 -4.04 -28.92
C ASP A 292 -15.60 -4.84 -30.01
N SER A 293 -15.85 -6.15 -30.04
CA SER A 293 -15.28 -7.06 -31.02
C SER A 293 -16.35 -7.95 -31.62
N ALA A 294 -16.21 -8.27 -32.91
CA ALA A 294 -17.01 -9.30 -33.56
C ALA A 294 -16.83 -10.67 -32.88
N ASP A 295 -15.63 -10.93 -32.38
CA ASP A 295 -15.29 -12.10 -31.59
C ASP A 295 -14.72 -11.66 -30.22
N PRO A 296 -15.57 -11.57 -29.19
CA PRO A 296 -15.15 -11.18 -27.85
C PRO A 296 -14.13 -12.13 -27.21
N TYR A 297 -14.17 -13.43 -27.53
CA TYR A 297 -13.19 -14.38 -27.00
C TYR A 297 -11.81 -14.11 -27.57
N GLN A 298 -11.74 -13.95 -28.90
CA GLN A 298 -10.49 -13.69 -29.58
C GLN A 298 -9.88 -12.36 -29.10
N ALA A 299 -10.69 -11.33 -28.89
CA ALA A 299 -10.23 -10.06 -28.32
C ALA A 299 -9.62 -10.21 -26.92
N ILE A 300 -10.24 -10.99 -26.03
CA ILE A 300 -9.66 -11.27 -24.70
C ILE A 300 -8.35 -12.04 -24.83
N ARG A 301 -8.27 -13.04 -25.72
CA ARG A 301 -7.05 -13.81 -25.96
C ARG A 301 -5.92 -12.94 -26.52
N ASP A 302 -6.23 -12.04 -27.45
CA ASP A 302 -5.26 -11.10 -28.03
C ASP A 302 -4.74 -10.13 -26.98
N TRP A 303 -5.63 -9.53 -26.20
CA TRP A 303 -5.23 -8.67 -25.09
C TRP A 303 -4.32 -9.39 -24.09
N LYS A 304 -4.63 -10.64 -23.71
CA LYS A 304 -3.76 -11.44 -22.84
C LYS A 304 -2.38 -11.69 -23.46
N ARG A 305 -2.31 -11.94 -24.78
CA ARG A 305 -1.03 -12.13 -25.48
C ARG A 305 -0.20 -10.86 -25.51
N GLU A 306 -0.82 -9.74 -25.88
CA GLU A 306 -0.18 -8.42 -25.92
C GLU A 306 0.36 -7.98 -24.56
N ASN A 307 -0.27 -8.41 -23.46
CA ASN A 307 0.14 -8.11 -22.09
C ASN A 307 1.01 -9.20 -21.44
N ASN A 308 1.46 -10.21 -22.18
CA ASN A 308 2.24 -11.35 -21.65
C ASN A 308 1.54 -12.14 -20.52
N LEU A 309 0.20 -12.12 -20.49
CA LEU A 309 -0.65 -12.81 -19.50
C LEU A 309 -1.24 -14.14 -20.03
N TYR A 310 -0.84 -14.58 -21.22
CA TYR A 310 -1.39 -15.77 -21.89
C TYR A 310 -1.09 -17.10 -21.17
N THR A 311 -0.12 -17.11 -20.25
CA THR A 311 0.24 -18.27 -19.41
C THR A 311 -0.56 -18.34 -18.10
N PHE A 312 -1.35 -17.32 -17.76
CA PHE A 312 -2.10 -17.22 -16.51
C PHE A 312 -3.60 -17.13 -16.79
N PRO A 313 -4.38 -18.21 -16.62
CA PRO A 313 -4.06 -19.61 -16.91
C PRO A 313 -3.75 -19.86 -18.41
N PRO A 314 -3.06 -20.96 -18.75
CA PRO A 314 -2.77 -21.34 -20.13
C PRO A 314 -4.08 -21.60 -20.89
N LEU A 315 -4.23 -20.95 -22.05
CA LEU A 315 -5.34 -21.04 -23.03
C LEU A 315 -6.50 -21.97 -22.62
N VAL A 316 -7.41 -21.34 -21.89
CA VAL A 316 -8.71 -21.82 -21.44
C VAL A 316 -9.55 -22.33 -22.62
N GLN A 317 -10.24 -23.46 -22.45
CA GLN A 317 -11.32 -23.87 -23.36
C GLN A 317 -12.42 -22.79 -23.35
N GLU A 318 -13.28 -22.73 -24.37
CA GLU A 318 -14.34 -21.69 -24.42
C GLU A 318 -15.29 -21.74 -23.20
N ASP A 319 -15.32 -22.88 -22.50
CA ASP A 319 -16.21 -23.18 -21.38
C ASP A 319 -15.81 -22.54 -20.02
N ASP A 320 -14.58 -22.03 -19.83
CA ASP A 320 -14.25 -21.32 -18.57
C ASP A 320 -14.44 -19.79 -18.64
N TYR A 321 -14.99 -19.28 -19.74
CA TYR A 321 -15.45 -17.89 -19.82
C TYR A 321 -16.87 -17.79 -19.27
N GLU A 322 -17.15 -16.74 -18.50
CA GLU A 322 -18.53 -16.42 -18.15
C GLU A 322 -19.17 -15.68 -19.32
N GLU A 323 -20.10 -16.36 -20.00
CA GLU A 323 -20.90 -15.76 -21.06
C GLU A 323 -22.25 -15.29 -20.51
N GLN A 324 -22.60 -14.06 -20.84
CA GLN A 324 -23.93 -13.50 -20.63
C GLN A 324 -24.50 -13.02 -21.95
N SER A 325 -25.80 -13.25 -22.14
CA SER A 325 -26.55 -12.81 -23.32
C SER A 325 -27.60 -11.77 -22.90
N GLU A 326 -27.61 -10.62 -23.56
CA GLU A 326 -28.67 -9.63 -23.37
C GLU A 326 -29.46 -9.47 -24.68
N ASN A 327 -30.79 -9.49 -24.61
CA ASN A 327 -31.62 -9.22 -25.78
C ASN A 327 -31.86 -7.72 -25.95
N ARG A 328 -31.61 -7.23 -27.16
CA ARG A 328 -31.91 -5.86 -27.60
C ARG A 328 -33.01 -5.89 -28.65
N ASP A 329 -33.80 -4.82 -28.78
CA ASP A 329 -34.86 -4.69 -29.79
C ASP A 329 -34.51 -3.57 -30.77
N ALA A 330 -34.46 -3.90 -32.06
CA ALA A 330 -34.37 -2.94 -33.16
C ALA A 330 -35.73 -2.74 -33.87
N GLY A 331 -36.81 -3.12 -33.20
CA GLY A 331 -38.17 -3.02 -33.68
C GLY A 331 -38.61 -1.60 -34.01
N PHE A 332 -39.79 -1.50 -34.62
CA PHE A 332 -40.39 -0.25 -35.04
C PHE A 332 -41.92 -0.36 -35.04
N GLU A 333 -42.56 0.80 -35.15
CA GLU A 333 -44.01 0.95 -35.11
C GLU A 333 -44.50 1.62 -36.39
N ILE A 334 -45.59 1.10 -36.94
CA ILE A 334 -46.31 1.63 -38.10
C ILE A 334 -47.61 2.20 -37.58
N ASN A 335 -47.87 3.49 -37.78
CA ASN A 335 -49.03 4.18 -37.21
C ASN A 335 -50.19 4.37 -38.18
N SER A 336 -49.97 4.14 -39.47
CA SER A 336 -50.97 4.33 -40.53
C SER A 336 -50.71 3.36 -41.67
N PRO A 337 -51.75 2.81 -42.32
CA PRO A 337 -53.18 3.07 -42.09
C PRO A 337 -53.81 2.25 -40.95
N ALA A 338 -53.12 1.20 -40.48
CA ALA A 338 -53.43 0.50 -39.23
C ALA A 338 -52.19 0.46 -38.35
N TYR A 339 -52.39 0.62 -37.04
CA TYR A 339 -51.30 0.50 -36.07
C TYR A 339 -50.75 -0.92 -36.04
N LYS A 340 -49.42 -1.06 -36.15
CA LYS A 340 -48.73 -2.35 -36.01
C LYS A 340 -47.34 -2.16 -35.44
N LYS A 341 -46.98 -2.98 -34.44
CA LYS A 341 -45.66 -3.02 -33.83
C LYS A 341 -44.91 -4.28 -34.27
N ILE A 342 -43.69 -4.11 -34.73
CA ILE A 342 -42.83 -5.20 -35.22
C ILE A 342 -41.56 -5.18 -34.39
N SER A 343 -41.36 -6.24 -33.60
CA SER A 343 -40.14 -6.41 -32.80
C SER A 343 -39.08 -7.17 -33.57
N ILE A 344 -37.85 -6.68 -33.49
CA ILE A 344 -36.65 -7.31 -34.06
C ILE A 344 -35.69 -7.51 -32.90
N LEU A 345 -35.93 -8.58 -32.15
CA LEU A 345 -35.07 -8.95 -31.02
C LEU A 345 -33.77 -9.58 -31.53
N PHE A 346 -32.63 -9.20 -30.97
CA PHE A 346 -31.33 -9.77 -31.28
C PHE A 346 -30.47 -9.88 -30.01
N PRO A 347 -29.68 -10.96 -29.85
CA PRO A 347 -28.81 -11.12 -28.70
C PRO A 347 -27.50 -10.34 -28.90
N ILE A 348 -27.05 -9.68 -27.84
CA ILE A 348 -25.65 -9.26 -27.69
C ILE A 348 -24.96 -10.20 -26.72
N LYS A 349 -23.71 -10.52 -27.04
CA LYS A 349 -22.86 -11.42 -26.27
C LYS A 349 -21.89 -10.59 -25.44
N ILE A 350 -21.84 -10.88 -24.15
CA ILE A 350 -20.90 -10.30 -23.19
C ILE A 350 -20.06 -11.46 -22.65
N VAL A 351 -18.76 -11.42 -22.91
CA VAL A 351 -17.81 -12.42 -22.44
C VAL A 351 -16.98 -11.81 -21.33
N LYS A 352 -16.91 -12.49 -20.19
CA LYS A 352 -16.09 -12.11 -19.05
C LYS A 352 -15.08 -13.21 -18.77
N HIS A 353 -13.86 -12.80 -18.46
CA HIS A 353 -12.78 -13.70 -18.05
C HIS A 353 -12.15 -13.22 -16.76
N THR A 354 -12.16 -14.08 -15.74
CA THR A 354 -11.51 -13.80 -14.45
C THR A 354 -10.30 -14.70 -14.29
N PHE A 355 -9.15 -14.14 -13.93
CA PHE A 355 -7.95 -14.92 -13.66
C PHE A 355 -6.99 -14.22 -12.71
N GLU A 356 -6.10 -14.99 -12.10
CA GLU A 356 -5.13 -14.48 -11.15
C GLU A 356 -3.69 -14.66 -11.64
N THR A 357 -2.85 -13.67 -11.36
CA THR A 357 -1.39 -13.77 -11.41
C THR A 357 -0.84 -13.90 -9.99
N THR A 358 0.48 -13.83 -9.83
CA THR A 358 1.14 -13.80 -8.52
C THR A 358 0.69 -12.60 -7.67
N ASP A 359 0.44 -11.47 -8.31
CA ASP A 359 0.25 -10.15 -7.71
C ASP A 359 -1.15 -9.55 -7.94
N CYS A 360 -1.86 -9.95 -8.99
CA CYS A 360 -3.12 -9.34 -9.41
C CYS A 360 -4.26 -10.36 -9.62
N CYS A 361 -5.49 -9.88 -9.54
CA CYS A 361 -6.70 -10.58 -9.96
C CYS A 361 -7.36 -9.75 -11.08
N TYR A 362 -7.39 -10.28 -12.30
CA TYR A 362 -7.90 -9.61 -13.49
C TYR A 362 -9.36 -10.00 -13.76
N PHE A 363 -10.17 -9.00 -14.09
CA PHE A 363 -11.55 -9.12 -14.56
C PHE A 363 -11.65 -8.46 -15.94
N VAL A 364 -11.54 -9.25 -17.01
CA VAL A 364 -11.54 -8.75 -18.39
C VAL A 364 -12.91 -8.95 -19.01
N VAL A 365 -13.47 -7.91 -19.63
CA VAL A 365 -14.82 -7.93 -20.21
C VAL A 365 -14.77 -7.44 -21.65
N CYS A 366 -15.45 -8.15 -22.55
CA CYS A 366 -15.61 -7.77 -23.96
C CYS A 366 -17.04 -8.07 -24.44
N LYS A 367 -17.57 -7.24 -25.35
CA LYS A 367 -18.91 -7.41 -25.95
C LYS A 367 -18.88 -7.30 -27.47
N ASN A 368 -19.94 -7.73 -28.15
CA ASN A 368 -20.10 -7.64 -29.63
C ASN A 368 -21.22 -6.70 -30.09
N ASP A 369 -21.59 -5.75 -29.24
CA ASP A 369 -22.77 -4.89 -29.34
C ASP A 369 -22.82 -4.08 -30.65
N THR A 370 -21.72 -3.43 -31.02
CA THR A 370 -21.65 -2.57 -32.22
C THR A 370 -21.96 -3.32 -33.52
N LEU A 371 -21.42 -4.53 -33.70
CA LEU A 371 -21.68 -5.34 -34.91
C LEU A 371 -23.15 -5.76 -34.97
N GLN A 372 -23.69 -6.25 -33.85
CA GLN A 372 -25.07 -6.72 -33.78
C GLN A 372 -26.08 -5.59 -34.02
N ILE A 373 -25.85 -4.41 -33.43
CA ILE A 373 -26.68 -3.22 -33.70
C ILE A 373 -26.66 -2.85 -35.18
N LYS A 374 -25.49 -2.91 -35.83
CA LYS A 374 -25.36 -2.56 -37.25
C LYS A 374 -26.14 -3.55 -38.14
N LEU A 375 -26.00 -4.84 -37.89
CA LEU A 375 -26.73 -5.89 -38.60
C LEU A 375 -28.25 -5.76 -38.37
N ALA A 376 -28.67 -5.52 -37.14
CA ALA A 376 -30.07 -5.33 -36.80
C ALA A 376 -30.69 -4.12 -37.51
N LYS A 377 -29.96 -3.00 -37.59
CA LYS A 377 -30.39 -1.82 -38.36
C LYS A 377 -30.50 -2.10 -39.86
N GLN A 378 -29.51 -2.77 -40.45
CA GLN A 378 -29.56 -3.13 -41.87
C GLN A 378 -30.74 -4.06 -42.20
N TYR A 379 -30.97 -5.05 -41.34
CA TYR A 379 -32.12 -5.95 -41.47
C TYR A 379 -33.44 -5.19 -41.32
N ARG A 380 -33.56 -4.34 -40.30
CA ARG A 380 -34.73 -3.49 -40.07
C ARG A 380 -35.04 -2.63 -41.30
N ASP A 381 -34.04 -1.94 -41.84
CA ASP A 381 -34.24 -1.03 -42.97
C ASP A 381 -34.66 -1.81 -44.24
N ALA A 382 -34.06 -2.99 -44.50
CA ALA A 382 -34.48 -3.87 -45.58
C ALA A 382 -35.92 -4.39 -45.39
N TYR A 383 -36.29 -4.72 -44.16
CA TYR A 383 -37.62 -5.22 -43.83
C TYR A 383 -38.68 -4.11 -43.97
N VAL A 384 -38.39 -2.89 -43.52
CA VAL A 384 -39.25 -1.70 -43.73
C VAL A 384 -39.44 -1.43 -45.23
N ASN A 385 -38.38 -1.53 -46.03
CA ASN A 385 -38.48 -1.37 -47.49
C ASN A 385 -39.40 -2.43 -48.10
N TRP A 386 -39.30 -3.69 -47.66
CA TRP A 386 -40.23 -4.74 -48.07
C TRP A 386 -41.68 -4.42 -47.69
N LEU A 387 -41.95 -3.97 -46.46
CA LEU A 387 -43.31 -3.58 -46.06
C LEU A 387 -43.88 -2.42 -46.90
N ASN A 388 -43.02 -1.47 -47.26
CA ASN A 388 -43.40 -0.34 -48.10
C ASN A 388 -43.74 -0.77 -49.54
N GLN A 389 -43.10 -1.82 -50.04
CA GLN A 389 -43.33 -2.36 -51.39
C GLN A 389 -44.56 -3.27 -51.48
N CYS A 390 -45.02 -3.84 -50.35
CA CYS A 390 -46.12 -4.80 -50.35
C CYS A 390 -47.35 -4.29 -51.09
N GLU A 391 -47.87 -5.14 -51.97
CA GLU A 391 -49.05 -4.85 -52.77
C GLU A 391 -50.32 -4.65 -51.92
N ILE A 392 -50.48 -5.45 -50.88
CA ILE A 392 -51.52 -5.27 -49.85
C ILE A 392 -50.87 -4.80 -48.56
N LYS A 393 -51.44 -3.74 -48.00
CA LYS A 393 -51.11 -3.16 -46.69
C LYS A 393 -52.31 -3.25 -45.75
N PRO A 394 -52.09 -3.50 -44.45
CA PRO A 394 -53.17 -3.68 -43.49
C PRO A 394 -53.93 -2.37 -43.25
N GLY A 395 -55.24 -2.46 -43.03
CA GLY A 395 -56.11 -1.30 -42.78
C GLY A 395 -56.47 -0.46 -44.00
N ILE A 396 -55.97 -0.78 -45.20
CA ILE A 396 -56.44 -0.19 -46.46
C ILE A 396 -57.58 -1.05 -47.01
N SER A 397 -58.63 -0.41 -47.51
CA SER A 397 -59.71 -1.05 -48.27
C SER A 397 -59.33 -1.12 -49.75
N TYR A 398 -59.39 -2.31 -50.33
CA TYR A 398 -59.15 -2.55 -51.75
C TYR A 398 -60.41 -3.10 -52.43
N SER A 399 -60.70 -2.64 -53.63
CA SER A 399 -61.65 -3.30 -54.51
C SER A 399 -61.07 -4.61 -55.06
N ALA A 400 -61.93 -5.55 -55.44
CA ALA A 400 -61.49 -6.78 -56.10
C ALA A 400 -60.70 -6.49 -57.39
N GLY A 401 -61.04 -5.41 -58.10
CA GLY A 401 -60.32 -4.93 -59.29
C GLY A 401 -58.89 -4.49 -58.98
N GLU A 402 -58.66 -3.75 -57.90
CA GLU A 402 -57.31 -3.32 -57.48
C GLU A 402 -56.45 -4.51 -57.06
N ILE A 403 -57.01 -5.47 -56.32
CA ILE A 403 -56.30 -6.70 -55.94
C ILE A 403 -55.89 -7.49 -57.19
N ARG A 404 -56.79 -7.59 -58.16
CA ARG A 404 -56.51 -8.20 -59.47
C ARG A 404 -55.42 -7.46 -60.23
N ASP A 405 -55.43 -6.14 -60.23
CA ASP A 405 -54.43 -5.36 -60.98
C ASP A 405 -53.03 -5.51 -60.36
N LYS A 406 -52.95 -5.78 -59.05
CA LYS A 406 -51.71 -6.04 -58.32
C LYS A 406 -51.16 -7.46 -58.53
N PHE A 407 -52.02 -8.49 -58.48
CA PHE A 407 -51.57 -9.89 -58.53
C PHE A 407 -51.85 -10.62 -59.86
N GLY A 408 -52.63 -10.02 -60.77
CA GLY A 408 -52.98 -10.58 -62.07
C GLY A 408 -54.06 -11.66 -62.04
N ARG A 409 -54.31 -12.28 -63.20
CA ARG A 409 -55.33 -13.32 -63.42
C ARG A 409 -54.77 -14.74 -63.39
N SER A 410 -53.90 -15.01 -62.43
CA SER A 410 -53.37 -16.36 -62.21
C SER A 410 -53.12 -16.64 -60.74
N SER A 411 -53.57 -17.80 -60.29
CA SER A 411 -53.31 -18.29 -58.93
C SER A 411 -51.82 -18.40 -58.68
N ARG A 412 -51.33 -17.80 -57.60
CA ARG A 412 -49.91 -17.77 -57.23
C ARG A 412 -49.71 -17.75 -55.74
N ASP A 413 -48.48 -18.02 -55.35
CA ASP A 413 -48.08 -17.87 -53.95
C ASP A 413 -47.73 -16.42 -53.68
N ILE A 414 -48.17 -15.94 -52.53
CA ILE A 414 -47.86 -14.62 -51.96
C ILE A 414 -47.33 -14.85 -50.53
N TYR A 415 -46.72 -13.85 -49.93
CA TYR A 415 -46.08 -13.97 -48.62
C TYR A 415 -46.59 -12.89 -47.68
N ASN A 416 -46.83 -13.27 -46.42
CA ASN A 416 -47.12 -12.31 -45.36
C ASN A 416 -45.83 -11.79 -44.71
N GLU A 417 -45.96 -10.84 -43.78
CA GLU A 417 -44.84 -10.23 -43.04
C GLU A 417 -44.04 -11.23 -42.17
N GLU A 418 -44.64 -12.37 -41.78
CA GLU A 418 -43.96 -13.45 -41.08
C GLU A 418 -43.17 -14.36 -42.04
N GLY A 419 -43.24 -14.11 -43.34
CA GLY A 419 -42.66 -14.95 -44.38
C GLY A 419 -43.43 -16.24 -44.65
N ARG A 420 -44.65 -16.37 -44.09
CA ARG A 420 -45.53 -17.51 -44.35
C ARG A 420 -46.04 -17.43 -45.79
N LYS A 421 -45.92 -18.54 -46.51
CA LYS A 421 -46.51 -18.70 -47.83
C LYS A 421 -48.04 -18.75 -47.70
N CYS A 422 -48.70 -17.83 -48.39
CA CYS A 422 -50.15 -17.70 -48.54
C CYS A 422 -50.53 -17.90 -50.01
N ARG A 423 -51.80 -18.23 -50.27
CA ARG A 423 -52.29 -18.45 -51.64
C ARG A 423 -53.14 -17.27 -52.09
N TYR A 424 -52.78 -16.66 -53.23
CA TYR A 424 -53.70 -15.91 -54.06
C TYR A 424 -54.36 -16.88 -55.03
N TYR A 425 -55.66 -17.04 -54.93
CA TYR A 425 -56.42 -18.00 -55.74
C TYR A 425 -57.39 -17.26 -56.64
N TYR A 426 -57.31 -17.53 -57.94
CA TYR A 426 -58.15 -16.97 -58.99
C TYR A 426 -58.98 -18.09 -59.62
N VAL A 427 -60.29 -17.88 -59.71
CA VAL A 427 -61.27 -18.80 -60.30
C VAL A 427 -61.98 -18.11 -61.44
N THR A 428 -61.90 -18.68 -62.64
CA THR A 428 -62.65 -18.18 -63.79
C THR A 428 -64.09 -18.67 -63.71
N ASN A 429 -65.07 -17.77 -63.83
CA ASN A 429 -66.49 -18.13 -63.84
C ASN A 429 -67.18 -17.58 -65.10
N THR A 430 -68.41 -18.05 -65.35
CA THR A 430 -69.20 -17.66 -66.53
C THR A 430 -69.63 -16.18 -66.52
N PHE A 431 -69.78 -15.58 -65.33
CA PHE A 431 -70.30 -14.21 -65.19
C PHE A 431 -69.31 -13.25 -64.54
N ILE A 432 -68.73 -13.63 -63.39
CA ILE A 432 -67.80 -12.81 -62.62
C ILE A 432 -66.75 -13.76 -62.04
N ASP A 433 -65.48 -13.58 -62.44
CA ASP A 433 -64.36 -14.33 -61.85
C ASP A 433 -64.28 -14.08 -60.33
N ASP A 434 -63.79 -15.05 -59.55
CA ASP A 434 -63.59 -14.89 -58.11
C ASP A 434 -62.10 -14.86 -57.76
N TRP A 435 -61.78 -14.15 -56.69
CA TRP A 435 -60.41 -13.99 -56.20
C TRP A 435 -60.40 -14.22 -54.69
N TYR A 436 -59.35 -14.87 -54.20
CA TYR A 436 -59.17 -15.11 -52.78
C TYR A 436 -57.75 -14.75 -52.38
N VAL A 437 -57.61 -14.02 -51.26
CA VAL A 437 -56.32 -13.74 -50.63
C VAL A 437 -56.27 -14.51 -49.32
N ASN A 438 -55.36 -15.50 -49.25
CA ASN A 438 -55.20 -16.35 -48.07
C ASN A 438 -56.51 -17.00 -47.60
N GLY A 439 -57.32 -17.48 -48.55
CA GLY A 439 -58.61 -18.13 -48.28
C GLY A 439 -59.78 -17.17 -48.02
N SER A 440 -59.54 -15.86 -47.97
CA SER A 440 -60.61 -14.85 -47.85
C SER A 440 -61.07 -14.43 -49.24
N GLU A 441 -62.35 -14.63 -49.55
CA GLU A 441 -62.97 -14.18 -50.80
C GLU A 441 -62.88 -12.65 -50.91
N CYS A 442 -62.45 -12.17 -52.07
CA CYS A 442 -62.34 -10.75 -52.39
C CYS A 442 -63.54 -10.35 -53.25
N SER A 443 -64.57 -9.76 -52.65
CA SER A 443 -65.79 -9.37 -53.37
C SER A 443 -66.05 -7.86 -53.29
N GLY A 444 -66.69 -7.32 -54.32
CA GLY A 444 -67.11 -5.91 -54.37
C GLY A 444 -65.95 -4.90 -54.25
N SER A 445 -66.25 -3.77 -53.60
CA SER A 445 -65.38 -2.59 -53.53
C SER A 445 -64.56 -2.47 -52.23
N ASN A 446 -64.83 -3.29 -51.21
CA ASN A 446 -64.24 -3.11 -49.89
C ASN A 446 -63.68 -4.41 -49.28
N ASN A 447 -62.39 -4.66 -49.49
CA ASN A 447 -61.65 -5.78 -48.92
C ASN A 447 -60.49 -5.26 -48.07
N THR A 448 -60.48 -5.58 -46.78
CA THR A 448 -59.47 -5.13 -45.82
C THR A 448 -58.73 -6.32 -45.23
N PHE A 449 -57.42 -6.18 -45.05
CA PHE A 449 -56.57 -7.25 -44.52
C PHE A 449 -55.87 -6.82 -43.23
N SER A 450 -55.51 -7.80 -42.39
CA SER A 450 -54.74 -7.60 -41.15
C SER A 450 -53.22 -7.68 -41.36
N ASN A 451 -52.81 -8.23 -42.50
CA ASN A 451 -51.43 -8.56 -42.83
C ASN A 451 -50.97 -7.80 -44.07
N PHE A 452 -49.66 -7.69 -44.22
CA PHE A 452 -49.04 -7.28 -45.47
C PHE A 452 -49.03 -8.48 -46.41
N TYR A 453 -49.22 -8.26 -47.71
CA TYR A 453 -49.02 -9.31 -48.70
C TYR A 453 -48.25 -8.81 -49.90
N ASP A 454 -47.26 -9.59 -50.31
CA ASP A 454 -46.48 -9.35 -51.52
C ASP A 454 -46.20 -10.65 -52.29
N THR A 455 -45.77 -10.52 -53.54
CA THR A 455 -45.34 -11.68 -54.35
C THR A 455 -43.94 -12.17 -53.99
N THR A 456 -43.17 -11.35 -53.27
CA THR A 456 -41.84 -11.69 -52.76
C THR A 456 -41.87 -11.91 -51.24
N PRO A 457 -41.08 -12.86 -50.69
CA PRO A 457 -40.97 -13.02 -49.24
C PRO A 457 -40.21 -11.85 -48.59
N PRO A 458 -40.46 -11.56 -47.30
CA PRO A 458 -39.66 -10.60 -46.56
C PRO A 458 -38.17 -11.03 -46.50
N PRO A 459 -37.24 -10.09 -46.28
CA PRO A 459 -35.84 -10.43 -46.14
C PRO A 459 -35.63 -11.43 -45.00
N LYS A 460 -34.72 -12.39 -45.20
CA LYS A 460 -34.37 -13.36 -44.16
C LYS A 460 -33.56 -12.66 -43.07
N LYS A 461 -33.90 -12.96 -41.81
CA LYS A 461 -33.11 -12.49 -40.67
C LYS A 461 -31.70 -13.10 -40.72
N PRO A 462 -30.63 -12.28 -40.63
CA PRO A 462 -29.26 -12.77 -40.54
C PRO A 462 -29.11 -13.81 -39.42
N PRO A 463 -28.43 -14.95 -39.68
CA PRO A 463 -28.20 -15.99 -38.66
C PRO A 463 -27.56 -15.46 -37.37
N GLU A 464 -26.71 -14.43 -37.48
CA GLU A 464 -26.00 -13.80 -36.37
C GLU A 464 -26.92 -13.05 -35.40
N LEU A 465 -28.12 -12.67 -35.85
CA LEU A 465 -29.15 -12.01 -35.03
C LEU A 465 -30.14 -12.99 -34.40
N ASN A 466 -30.02 -14.28 -34.68
CA ASN A 466 -30.92 -15.27 -34.11
C ASN A 466 -30.63 -15.44 -32.62
N ILE A 467 -31.72 -15.50 -31.85
CA ILE A 467 -31.66 -15.85 -30.43
C ILE A 467 -31.52 -17.37 -30.41
N ASN A 468 -30.37 -17.86 -29.96
CA ASN A 468 -30.13 -19.29 -29.78
C ASN A 468 -30.77 -19.80 -28.49
#